data_AF-C0W8U3-F1
#
_entry.id   AF-C0W8U3-F1
#
_cell.length_a   1.000
_cell.length_b   1.000
_cell.length_c   1.000
_cell.angle_alpha   90.00
_cell.angle_beta   90.00
_cell.angle_gamma   90.00
#
_symmetry.space_group_name_H-M   'P 1'
#
loop_
_entity.id
_entity.type
_entity.pdbx_description
1 polymer ?
#
loop_
_entity_poly.entity_id
_entity_poly.type
_entity_poly.pdbx_seq_one_letter_code
_entity_poly.pdbx_strand_id
1 'polypeptide(L)'
;MSTKNPQSAADVPQEPQVRTADGELAASGEAASSAPEATTAKPASALEVTEEDQALAAAALAGASSDDWSAGPPPGKATAFWPSFKRMIGLLLPYKGHLAIAAVASVSSVVMAVAAPKVLGRATNLVFEGAISSRLPENLTKQQVVDGMVAAGQDKMAQMVEAMNLVPGAGIDFEALSRVLLAVLALYVLSALAGWLEGWVLNRVMVRAMFGLRAQVEDKIHRLPLSYFDKVQRGELLSRVTNDIDNVTNTLQQSLSSAVTSVLTVIGVLAMMLSVSWKLTLVALIILPLMGVLFGIIGPRSQKAFTLQWARTGRLNARVEESFSGHALVRTYGRTEGSRADFDAENEELFAAGLRAQFLSGIMMPIMQVVGNLGYVAITVVGGLMVSGGSLRLGDVQAFIQYSQQFSQPLAQLGGMATAVQSGTASAERIFELLDAEEERADEAGAEALAPVG
;
A
#
# COMPACT_ATOMS: atom_id res chain seq x y z
N MET A 1 17.45 16.58 -0.49
CA MET A 1 16.52 17.69 -0.83
C MET A 1 16.46 17.79 -2.35
N SER A 2 15.42 17.21 -2.96
CA SER A 2 14.93 17.60 -4.28
C SER A 2 13.55 16.95 -4.42
N THR A 3 12.52 17.75 -4.16
CA THR A 3 11.11 17.40 -4.33
C THR A 3 10.74 17.64 -5.77
N LYS A 4 10.16 16.66 -6.48
CA LYS A 4 9.44 16.94 -7.72
C LYS A 4 8.02 16.38 -7.65
N ASN A 5 7.12 17.35 -7.55
CA ASN A 5 5.67 17.31 -7.61
C ASN A 5 5.20 16.85 -9.02
N PRO A 6 4.25 15.92 -9.17
CA PRO A 6 3.65 15.61 -10.46
C PRO A 6 2.35 16.42 -10.62
N GLN A 7 2.48 17.65 -11.13
CA GLN A 7 1.38 18.45 -11.64
C GLN A 7 1.90 19.30 -12.80
N SER A 8 1.75 18.81 -14.02
CA SER A 8 1.53 19.64 -15.21
C SER A 8 1.13 18.73 -16.37
N ALA A 9 -0.17 18.54 -16.52
CA ALA A 9 -0.78 18.26 -17.80
C ALA A 9 -1.12 19.62 -18.41
N ALA A 10 -0.55 19.92 -19.58
CA ALA A 10 -1.09 20.78 -20.64
C ALA A 10 0.06 21.25 -21.54
N ASP A 11 0.33 20.52 -22.61
CA ASP A 11 0.82 21.14 -23.83
C ASP A 11 0.25 20.35 -25.02
N VAL A 12 -0.93 20.80 -25.46
CA VAL A 12 -1.56 20.35 -26.70
C VAL A 12 -0.99 21.24 -27.81
N PRO A 13 -0.38 20.71 -28.87
CA PRO A 13 0.03 21.52 -30.01
C PRO A 13 -1.24 22.08 -30.69
N GLN A 14 -1.36 23.41 -30.77
CA GLN A 14 -2.44 24.05 -31.53
C GLN A 14 -2.25 23.79 -33.03
N GLU A 15 -3.27 23.23 -33.68
CA GLU A 15 -3.36 23.15 -35.14
C GLU A 15 -3.45 24.56 -35.78
N PRO A 16 -2.94 24.74 -37.02
CA PRO A 16 -2.97 26.04 -37.68
C PRO A 16 -4.38 26.38 -38.19
N GLN A 17 -4.90 27.55 -37.76
CA GLN A 17 -6.17 28.09 -38.24
C GLN A 17 -6.08 28.46 -39.74
N VAL A 18 -6.92 27.82 -40.56
CA VAL A 18 -7.16 28.20 -41.96
C VAL A 18 -8.08 29.42 -41.97
N ARG A 19 -7.57 30.54 -42.51
CA ARG A 19 -8.36 31.74 -42.82
C ARG A 19 -9.43 31.43 -43.87
N THR A 20 -10.70 31.59 -43.53
CA THR A 20 -11.78 31.72 -44.52
C THR A 20 -11.95 33.19 -44.89
N ALA A 21 -11.87 33.50 -46.19
CA ALA A 21 -12.26 34.78 -46.76
C ALA A 21 -13.76 34.75 -47.13
N ASP A 22 -14.37 35.92 -47.00
CA ASP A 22 -15.80 36.26 -47.07
C ASP A 22 -16.62 35.68 -48.24
N GLY A 23 -17.95 35.55 -48.01
CA GLY A 23 -18.95 35.52 -49.08
C GLY A 23 -20.27 34.85 -48.74
N GLU A 24 -21.28 35.63 -48.37
CA GLU A 24 -22.71 35.28 -48.39
C GLU A 24 -23.15 34.68 -49.73
N LEU A 25 -23.96 33.60 -49.71
CA LEU A 25 -25.29 33.52 -50.34
C LEU A 25 -25.91 32.12 -50.31
N ALA A 26 -27.19 32.12 -49.93
CA ALA A 26 -28.31 31.34 -50.45
C ALA A 26 -28.48 29.84 -50.08
N ALA A 27 -29.70 29.59 -49.61
CA ALA A 27 -30.32 28.31 -49.34
C ALA A 27 -30.78 27.59 -50.62
N SER A 28 -30.62 26.27 -50.63
CA SER A 28 -31.42 25.25 -51.33
C SER A 28 -30.83 23.90 -50.89
N GLY A 29 -31.56 22.99 -50.25
CA GLY A 29 -32.62 22.18 -50.85
C GLY A 29 -32.12 20.73 -50.93
N GLU A 30 -32.78 19.85 -50.18
CA GLU A 30 -32.83 18.37 -50.30
C GLU A 30 -31.63 17.60 -50.89
N ALA A 31 -30.98 16.82 -50.02
CA ALA A 31 -30.50 15.49 -50.38
C ALA A 31 -30.49 14.58 -49.14
N ALA A 32 -31.52 13.73 -49.04
CA ALA A 32 -31.49 12.53 -48.22
C ALA A 32 -30.51 11.51 -48.83
N SER A 33 -29.73 10.81 -48.00
CA SER A 33 -29.55 9.35 -48.07
C SER A 33 -28.41 8.86 -47.17
N SER A 34 -28.72 7.79 -46.42
CA SER A 34 -27.83 6.79 -45.81
C SER A 34 -26.84 7.23 -44.73
N ALA A 35 -27.33 7.33 -43.48
CA ALA A 35 -26.52 6.96 -42.32
C ALA A 35 -26.52 5.43 -42.20
N PRO A 36 -25.37 4.75 -41.99
CA PRO A 36 -25.39 3.33 -41.68
C PRO A 36 -25.97 3.14 -40.27
N GLU A 37 -26.86 2.16 -40.14
CA GLU A 37 -27.42 1.70 -38.86
C GLU A 37 -26.33 1.61 -37.80
N ALA A 38 -26.48 2.39 -36.73
CA ALA A 38 -25.78 2.15 -35.49
C ALA A 38 -26.11 0.72 -35.04
N THR A 39 -25.18 -0.20 -35.29
CA THR A 39 -25.24 -1.55 -34.74
C THR A 39 -25.37 -1.37 -33.24
N THR A 40 -26.53 -1.73 -32.73
CA THR A 40 -26.84 -1.80 -31.31
C THR A 40 -25.83 -2.75 -30.67
N ALA A 41 -24.78 -2.17 -30.08
CA ALA A 41 -23.82 -2.91 -29.26
C ALA A 41 -24.62 -3.67 -28.20
N LYS A 42 -24.52 -5.01 -28.26
CA LYS A 42 -25.21 -5.92 -27.35
C LYS A 42 -25.00 -5.49 -25.89
N PRO A 43 -26.07 -5.43 -25.07
CA PRO A 43 -25.91 -5.17 -23.65
C PRO A 43 -25.34 -6.42 -22.95
N ALA A 44 -24.27 -6.19 -22.18
CA ALA A 44 -23.91 -6.95 -20.97
C ALA A 44 -24.04 -8.49 -21.02
N SER A 45 -23.33 -9.17 -21.92
CA SER A 45 -23.03 -10.60 -21.78
C SER A 45 -21.53 -10.85 -21.72
N ALA A 46 -21.06 -11.37 -20.58
CA ALA A 46 -19.79 -12.06 -20.36
C ALA A 46 -18.49 -11.23 -20.49
N LEU A 47 -18.26 -10.35 -19.52
CA LEU A 47 -16.94 -9.82 -19.14
C LEU A 47 -16.13 -10.89 -18.38
N GLU A 48 -15.88 -12.03 -19.01
CA GLU A 48 -14.81 -12.91 -18.55
C GLU A 48 -13.51 -12.42 -19.18
N VAL A 49 -12.52 -12.15 -18.33
CA VAL A 49 -11.16 -11.89 -18.79
C VAL A 49 -10.69 -13.19 -19.45
N THR A 50 -10.56 -13.17 -20.77
CA THR A 50 -10.15 -14.35 -21.54
C THR A 50 -8.70 -14.71 -21.24
N GLU A 51 -8.27 -15.94 -21.56
CA GLU A 51 -6.85 -16.30 -21.48
C GLU A 51 -5.98 -15.40 -22.39
N GLU A 52 -6.53 -14.97 -23.53
CA GLU A 52 -5.91 -13.99 -24.41
C GLU A 52 -5.75 -12.63 -23.72
N ASP A 53 -6.78 -12.11 -23.04
CA ASP A 53 -6.68 -10.87 -22.28
C ASP A 53 -5.63 -11.00 -21.16
N GLN A 54 -5.53 -12.15 -20.49
CA GLN A 54 -4.51 -12.38 -19.46
C GLN A 54 -3.10 -12.40 -20.06
N ALA A 55 -2.91 -13.04 -21.22
CA ALA A 55 -1.64 -13.07 -21.91
C ALA A 55 -1.24 -11.67 -22.42
N LEU A 56 -2.17 -10.94 -23.03
CA LEU A 56 -1.96 -9.55 -23.47
C LEU A 56 -1.65 -8.62 -22.30
N ALA A 57 -2.36 -8.76 -21.17
CA ALA A 57 -2.10 -7.99 -19.96
C ALA A 57 -0.71 -8.30 -19.38
N ALA A 58 -0.32 -9.57 -19.35
CA ALA A 58 1.00 -9.98 -18.88
C ALA A 58 2.11 -9.43 -19.79
N ALA A 59 1.93 -9.50 -21.11
CA ALA A 59 2.85 -8.94 -22.09
C ALA A 59 2.95 -7.42 -21.99
N ALA A 60 1.83 -6.71 -21.83
CA ALA A 60 1.80 -5.27 -21.62
C ALA A 60 2.53 -4.85 -20.33
N LEU A 61 2.32 -5.59 -19.23
CA LEU A 61 3.03 -5.36 -17.96
C LEU A 61 4.53 -5.64 -18.08
N ALA A 62 4.94 -6.62 -18.89
CA ALA A 62 6.34 -6.94 -19.16
C ALA A 62 7.02 -5.92 -20.08
N GLY A 63 6.30 -5.38 -21.07
CA GLY A 63 6.80 -4.31 -21.94
C GLY A 63 6.91 -2.97 -21.23
N ALA A 64 5.94 -2.65 -20.37
CA ALA A 64 6.02 -1.46 -19.52
C ALA A 64 7.22 -1.51 -18.56
N SER A 65 7.65 -2.70 -18.13
CA SER A 65 8.86 -2.89 -17.34
C SER A 65 10.17 -2.99 -18.14
N SER A 66 10.10 -3.14 -19.46
CA SER A 66 11.30 -3.13 -20.30
C SER A 66 11.73 -1.73 -20.76
N ASP A 67 10.78 -0.81 -20.95
CA ASP A 67 11.07 0.59 -21.34
C ASP A 67 11.29 1.51 -20.14
N ASP A 68 10.65 1.20 -19.01
CA ASP A 68 10.94 1.84 -17.73
C ASP A 68 11.91 0.97 -16.94
N TRP A 69 13.20 1.32 -16.99
CA TRP A 69 14.27 0.65 -16.24
C TRP A 69 14.05 0.70 -14.71
N SER A 70 13.04 1.46 -14.23
CA SER A 70 12.61 1.51 -12.83
C SER A 70 11.43 0.59 -12.49
N ALA A 71 10.75 0.05 -13.50
CA ALA A 71 9.69 -0.93 -13.30
C ALA A 71 10.34 -2.32 -13.21
N GLY A 72 10.28 -2.91 -12.02
CA GLY A 72 10.83 -4.24 -11.75
C GLY A 72 10.29 -5.33 -12.68
N PRO A 73 10.89 -6.54 -12.62
CA PRO A 73 10.56 -7.61 -13.56
C PRO A 73 9.05 -7.92 -13.56
N PRO A 74 8.49 -8.34 -14.72
CA PRO A 74 7.08 -8.72 -14.79
C PRO A 74 6.75 -9.75 -13.71
N PRO A 75 5.52 -9.75 -13.16
CA PRO A 75 5.15 -10.67 -12.09
C PRO A 75 5.21 -12.12 -12.56
N GLY A 76 6.38 -12.74 -12.42
CA GLY A 76 6.57 -14.18 -12.52
C GLY A 76 6.11 -14.83 -11.23
N LYS A 77 5.39 -15.94 -11.32
CA LYS A 77 5.14 -16.80 -10.15
C LYS A 77 6.41 -17.62 -9.91
N ALA A 78 6.93 -17.56 -8.68
CA ALA A 78 8.01 -18.43 -8.24
C ALA A 78 7.64 -19.91 -8.43
N THR A 79 8.50 -20.73 -9.06
CA THR A 79 8.23 -22.17 -9.23
C THR A 79 8.50 -22.92 -7.92
N ALA A 80 9.52 -22.48 -7.18
CA ALA A 80 9.91 -22.96 -5.87
C ALA A 80 9.86 -21.84 -4.81
N PHE A 81 8.65 -21.30 -4.56
CA PHE A 81 8.44 -20.15 -3.66
C PHE A 81 9.11 -20.29 -2.28
N TRP A 82 8.77 -21.35 -1.52
CA TRP A 82 9.24 -21.47 -0.13
C TRP A 82 10.75 -21.66 0.02
N PRO A 83 11.43 -22.49 -0.79
CA PRO A 83 12.90 -22.58 -0.80
C PRO A 83 13.57 -21.23 -1.09
N SER A 84 13.15 -20.54 -2.15
CA SER A 84 13.72 -19.25 -2.56
C SER A 84 13.49 -18.17 -1.51
N PHE A 85 12.28 -18.10 -0.94
CA PHE A 85 11.98 -17.16 0.15
C PHE A 85 12.86 -17.40 1.38
N LYS A 86 13.04 -18.66 1.79
CA LYS A 86 13.91 -19.01 2.93
C LYS A 86 15.36 -18.63 2.68
N ARG A 87 15.89 -18.88 1.47
CA ARG A 87 17.26 -18.52 1.10
C ARG A 87 17.44 -17.00 1.04
N MET A 88 16.44 -16.28 0.53
CA MET A 88 16.39 -14.81 0.50
C MET A 88 16.46 -14.21 1.91
N ILE A 89 15.64 -14.70 2.85
CA ILE A 89 15.73 -14.30 4.28
C ILE A 89 17.07 -14.75 4.89
N GLY A 90 17.60 -15.90 4.46
CA GLY A 90 18.90 -16.43 4.86
C GLY A 90 20.08 -15.49 4.58
N LEU A 91 19.99 -14.62 3.57
CA LEU A 91 21.00 -13.59 3.27
C LEU A 91 21.24 -12.63 4.44
N LEU A 92 20.28 -12.54 5.37
CA LEU A 92 20.33 -11.63 6.51
C LEU A 92 20.93 -12.29 7.77
N LEU A 93 21.02 -13.63 7.82
CA LEU A 93 21.54 -14.39 8.96
C LEU A 93 22.96 -13.99 9.41
N PRO A 94 23.91 -13.63 8.52
CA PRO A 94 25.23 -13.13 8.92
C PRO A 94 25.15 -11.89 9.83
N TYR A 95 24.05 -11.14 9.76
CA TYR A 95 23.83 -9.90 10.50
C TYR A 95 22.92 -10.06 11.74
N LYS A 96 22.75 -11.28 12.27
CA LYS A 96 21.85 -11.60 13.40
C LYS A 96 21.93 -10.65 14.60
N GLY A 97 23.12 -10.13 14.93
CA GLY A 97 23.29 -9.16 16.03
C GLY A 97 22.61 -7.81 15.74
N HIS A 98 22.73 -7.31 14.52
CA HIS A 98 22.06 -6.08 14.09
C HIS A 98 20.54 -6.30 13.99
N LEU A 99 20.11 -7.46 13.49
CA LEU A 99 18.70 -7.83 13.45
C LEU A 99 18.07 -7.90 14.85
N ALA A 100 18.82 -8.39 15.86
CA ALA A 100 18.35 -8.40 17.24
C ALA A 100 18.17 -6.97 17.79
N ILE A 101 19.11 -6.06 17.51
CA ILE A 101 18.99 -4.64 17.89
C ILE A 101 17.76 -4.02 17.23
N ALA A 102 17.57 -4.24 15.92
CA ALA A 102 16.41 -3.74 15.19
C ALA A 102 15.09 -4.29 15.75
N ALA A 103 15.03 -5.59 16.09
CA ALA A 103 13.85 -6.21 16.67
C ALA A 103 13.49 -5.60 18.04
N VAL A 104 14.48 -5.42 18.93
CA VAL A 104 14.26 -4.78 20.24
C VAL A 104 13.78 -3.34 20.05
N ALA A 105 14.42 -2.58 19.16
CA ALA A 105 14.04 -1.21 18.86
C ALA A 105 12.61 -1.12 18.27
N SER A 106 12.22 -2.05 17.39
CA SER A 106 10.86 -2.17 16.86
C SER A 106 9.84 -2.40 17.98
N VAL A 107 10.08 -3.39 18.84
CA VAL A 107 9.18 -3.71 19.97
C VAL A 107 9.06 -2.52 20.92
N SER A 108 10.17 -1.89 21.31
CA SER A 108 10.15 -0.71 22.18
C SER A 108 9.39 0.45 21.54
N SER A 109 9.64 0.72 20.25
CA SER A 109 8.96 1.76 19.49
C SER A 109 7.45 1.56 19.50
N VAL A 110 7.00 0.36 19.13
CA VAL A 110 5.58 0.01 19.05
C VAL A 110 4.93 0.05 20.43
N VAL A 111 5.56 -0.53 21.46
CA VAL A 111 5.00 -0.53 22.83
C VAL A 111 4.79 0.90 23.33
N MET A 112 5.74 1.81 23.11
CA MET A 112 5.60 3.21 23.54
C MET A 112 4.55 3.97 22.72
N ALA A 113 4.52 3.79 21.40
CA ALA A 113 3.49 4.39 20.54
C ALA A 113 2.08 3.94 20.94
N VAL A 114 1.93 2.65 21.23
CA VAL A 114 0.65 2.04 21.60
C VAL A 114 0.28 2.33 23.07
N ALA A 115 1.24 2.61 23.95
CA ALA A 115 0.92 3.06 25.31
C ALA A 115 0.43 4.52 25.37
N ALA A 116 0.92 5.37 24.46
CA ALA A 116 0.70 6.81 24.51
C ALA A 116 -0.78 7.24 24.51
N PRO A 117 -1.72 6.67 23.71
CA PRO A 117 -3.13 7.05 23.76
C PRO A 117 -3.79 6.85 25.13
N LYS A 118 -3.46 5.76 25.86
CA LYS A 118 -3.99 5.53 27.22
C LYS A 118 -3.45 6.55 28.21
N VAL A 119 -2.18 6.93 28.11
CA VAL A 119 -1.60 7.97 28.95
C VAL A 119 -2.21 9.34 28.62
N LEU A 120 -2.40 9.64 27.34
CA LEU A 120 -3.06 10.85 26.88
C LEU A 120 -4.52 10.93 27.35
N GLY A 121 -5.24 9.80 27.42
CA GLY A 121 -6.57 9.72 28.02
C GLY A 121 -6.60 10.24 29.47
N ARG A 122 -5.53 10.08 30.24
CA ARG A 122 -5.45 10.65 31.60
C ARG A 122 -5.46 12.18 31.59
N ALA A 123 -4.84 12.82 30.59
CA ALA A 123 -4.89 14.27 30.45
C ALA A 123 -6.33 14.75 30.21
N THR A 124 -7.07 14.04 29.36
CA THR A 124 -8.49 14.33 29.09
C THR A 124 -9.35 14.16 30.34
N ASN A 125 -9.07 13.12 31.14
CA ASN A 125 -9.74 12.96 32.42
C ASN A 125 -9.42 14.12 33.38
N LEU A 126 -8.16 14.55 33.50
CA LEU A 126 -7.79 15.69 34.37
C LEU A 126 -8.50 16.99 33.96
N VAL A 127 -8.57 17.28 32.65
CA VAL A 127 -9.27 18.46 32.14
C VAL A 127 -10.78 18.36 32.39
N PHE A 128 -11.38 17.22 32.07
CA PHE A 128 -12.82 17.02 32.22
C PHE A 128 -13.26 17.01 33.68
N GLU A 129 -12.56 16.25 34.53
CA GLU A 129 -12.83 16.16 35.96
C GLU A 129 -12.59 17.51 36.64
N GLY A 130 -11.51 18.23 36.31
CA GLY A 130 -11.28 19.59 36.82
C GLY A 130 -12.38 20.59 36.42
N ALA A 131 -12.90 20.50 35.20
CA ALA A 131 -13.99 21.34 34.72
C ALA A 131 -15.36 21.03 35.38
N ILE A 132 -15.59 19.77 35.77
CA ILE A 132 -16.78 19.37 36.53
C ILE A 132 -16.61 19.78 38.01
N SER A 133 -15.45 19.50 38.59
CA SER A 133 -15.09 19.87 39.96
C SER A 133 -15.25 21.35 40.24
N SER A 134 -14.86 22.22 39.31
CA SER A 134 -14.98 23.68 39.48
C SER A 134 -16.43 24.19 39.49
N ARG A 135 -17.40 23.36 39.11
CA ARG A 135 -18.84 23.68 39.16
C ARG A 135 -19.53 23.13 40.40
N LEU A 136 -18.85 22.28 41.17
CA LEU A 136 -19.40 21.70 42.39
C LEU A 136 -19.12 22.61 43.60
N PRO A 137 -20.04 22.67 44.57
CA PRO A 137 -19.82 23.45 45.79
C PRO A 137 -18.61 22.95 46.59
N GLU A 138 -17.72 23.86 47.00
CA GLU A 138 -16.50 23.57 47.79
C GLU A 138 -16.79 22.88 49.13
N ASN A 139 -17.99 23.07 49.68
CA ASN A 139 -18.38 22.58 50.99
C ASN A 139 -18.97 21.15 50.98
N LEU A 140 -19.10 20.54 49.81
CA LEU A 140 -19.63 19.18 49.68
C LEU A 140 -18.50 18.18 49.44
N THR A 141 -18.61 17.01 50.05
CA THR A 141 -17.79 15.86 49.69
C THR A 141 -18.32 15.22 48.40
N LYS A 142 -17.46 14.50 47.67
CA LYS A 142 -17.87 13.72 46.48
C LYS A 142 -19.09 12.82 46.79
N GLN A 143 -19.10 12.16 47.94
CA GLN A 143 -20.20 11.28 48.34
C GLN A 143 -21.52 12.04 48.50
N GLN A 144 -21.50 13.21 49.15
CA GLN A 144 -22.69 14.05 49.30
C GLN A 144 -23.22 14.57 47.96
N VAL A 145 -22.33 14.84 46.99
CA VAL A 145 -22.73 15.20 45.63
C VAL A 145 -23.41 14.02 44.93
N VAL A 146 -22.84 12.82 45.04
CA VAL A 146 -23.41 11.59 44.47
C VAL A 146 -24.78 11.30 45.09
N ASP A 147 -24.88 11.30 46.42
CA ASP A 147 -26.13 11.04 47.15
C ASP A 147 -27.21 12.07 46.79
N GLY A 148 -26.82 13.35 46.64
CA GLY A 148 -27.72 14.42 46.19
C GLY A 148 -28.23 14.22 44.77
N MET A 149 -27.39 13.73 43.85
CA MET A 149 -27.79 13.40 42.48
C MET A 149 -28.73 12.19 42.44
N VAL A 150 -28.48 11.16 43.24
CA VAL A 150 -29.39 10.01 43.39
C VAL A 150 -30.76 10.47 43.93
N ALA A 151 -30.75 11.31 44.97
CA ALA A 151 -31.99 11.87 45.53
C ALA A 151 -32.77 12.74 44.53
N ALA A 152 -32.09 13.38 43.59
CA ALA A 152 -32.69 14.16 42.49
C ALA A 152 -33.15 13.29 41.30
N GLY A 153 -33.01 11.96 41.37
CA GLY A 153 -33.36 11.03 40.29
C GLY A 153 -32.37 11.05 39.12
N GLN A 154 -31.14 11.52 39.33
CA GLN A 154 -30.09 11.65 38.31
C GLN A 154 -29.08 10.49 38.38
N ASP A 155 -29.56 9.25 38.44
CA ASP A 155 -28.75 8.06 38.71
C ASP A 155 -27.55 7.88 37.78
N LYS A 156 -27.72 8.16 36.47
CA LYS A 156 -26.61 8.10 35.50
C LYS A 156 -25.54 9.16 35.78
N MET A 157 -25.96 10.37 36.15
CA MET A 157 -25.01 11.43 36.47
C MET A 157 -24.28 11.11 37.77
N ALA A 158 -24.97 10.52 38.75
CA ALA A 158 -24.38 10.02 40.00
C ALA A 158 -23.32 8.95 39.72
N GLN A 159 -23.63 7.91 38.91
CA GLN A 159 -22.68 6.87 38.53
C GLN A 159 -21.46 7.42 37.77
N MET A 160 -21.69 8.38 36.87
CA MET A 160 -20.63 9.03 36.13
C MET A 160 -19.69 9.83 37.07
N VAL A 161 -20.24 10.60 38.01
CA VAL A 161 -19.49 11.36 39.02
C VAL A 161 -18.76 10.42 39.98
N GLU A 162 -19.37 9.30 40.34
CA GLU A 162 -18.76 8.28 41.19
C GLU A 162 -17.52 7.65 40.55
N ALA A 163 -17.50 7.46 39.22
CA ALA A 163 -16.35 6.93 38.50
C ALA A 163 -15.18 7.93 38.33
N MET A 164 -15.41 9.22 38.59
CA MET A 164 -14.40 10.29 38.44
C MET A 164 -13.60 10.56 39.71
N ASN A 165 -12.37 11.04 39.57
CA ASN A 165 -11.59 11.54 40.70
C ASN A 165 -11.84 13.04 40.91
N LEU A 166 -12.98 13.37 41.52
CA LEU A 166 -13.41 14.75 41.74
C LEU A 166 -13.02 15.25 43.13
N VAL A 167 -12.45 16.45 43.16
CA VAL A 167 -12.33 17.28 44.36
C VAL A 167 -13.27 18.48 44.17
N PRO A 168 -14.42 18.54 44.86
CA PRO A 168 -15.39 19.63 44.69
C PRO A 168 -14.75 21.00 44.94
N GLY A 169 -14.99 21.94 44.03
CA GLY A 169 -14.42 23.29 44.08
C GLY A 169 -12.98 23.43 43.57
N ALA A 170 -12.26 22.33 43.36
CA ALA A 170 -10.95 22.39 42.72
C ALA A 170 -11.09 22.64 41.20
N GLY A 171 -10.24 23.49 40.65
CA GLY A 171 -10.11 23.68 39.19
C GLY A 171 -9.31 22.56 38.51
N ILE A 172 -8.89 22.82 37.27
CA ILE A 172 -7.98 21.93 36.55
C ILE A 172 -6.60 21.93 37.23
N ASP A 173 -6.08 20.76 37.57
CA ASP A 173 -4.72 20.58 38.04
C ASP A 173 -3.72 20.69 36.86
N PHE A 174 -3.28 21.91 36.59
CA PHE A 174 -2.32 22.20 35.51
C PHE A 174 -0.95 21.56 35.73
N GLU A 175 -0.54 21.32 36.99
CA GLU A 175 0.74 20.68 37.28
C GLU A 175 0.67 19.19 36.91
N ALA A 176 -0.36 18.47 37.37
CA ALA A 176 -0.60 17.08 36.97
C ALA A 176 -0.79 16.96 35.45
N LEU A 177 -1.56 17.87 34.85
CA LEU A 177 -1.77 17.89 33.39
C LEU A 177 -0.45 18.04 32.64
N SER A 178 0.41 18.99 33.04
CA SER A 178 1.71 19.20 32.40
C SER A 178 2.62 17.96 32.51
N ARG A 179 2.66 17.29 33.68
CA ARG A 179 3.42 16.04 33.86
C ARG A 179 2.92 14.93 32.95
N VAL A 180 1.60 14.77 32.80
CA VAL A 180 1.01 13.78 31.89
C VAL A 180 1.35 14.10 30.44
N LEU A 181 1.21 15.35 30.02
CA LEU A 181 1.53 15.76 28.65
C LEU A 181 3.03 15.62 28.33
N LEU A 182 3.91 15.95 29.27
CA LEU A 182 5.35 15.69 29.13
C LEU A 182 5.68 14.20 29.05
N ALA A 183 4.98 13.36 29.82
CA ALA A 183 5.14 11.91 29.72
C ALA A 183 4.67 11.37 28.36
N VAL A 184 3.54 11.87 27.82
CA VAL A 184 3.06 11.53 26.48
C VAL A 184 4.06 11.98 25.41
N LEU A 185 4.58 13.20 25.52
CA LEU A 185 5.61 13.72 24.61
C LEU A 185 6.87 12.83 24.66
N ALA A 186 7.33 12.47 25.85
CA ALA A 186 8.47 11.59 26.02
C ALA A 186 8.22 10.21 25.39
N LEU A 187 7.03 9.62 25.56
CA LEU A 187 6.66 8.35 24.92
C LEU A 187 6.74 8.44 23.39
N TYR A 188 6.19 9.50 22.79
CA TYR A 188 6.25 9.67 21.33
C TYR A 188 7.67 9.94 20.82
N VAL A 189 8.44 10.79 21.52
CA VAL A 189 9.83 11.07 21.12
C VAL A 189 10.70 9.83 21.22
N LEU A 190 10.61 9.08 22.33
CA LEU A 190 11.36 7.84 22.49
C LEU A 190 10.91 6.78 21.47
N SER A 191 9.60 6.71 21.17
CA SER A 191 9.08 5.83 20.12
C SER A 191 9.65 6.18 18.75
N ALA A 192 9.64 7.46 18.38
CA ALA A 192 10.23 7.92 17.14
C ALA A 192 11.74 7.64 17.06
N LEU A 193 12.49 7.84 18.15
CA LEU A 193 13.92 7.53 18.21
C LEU A 193 14.20 6.03 18.08
N ALA A 194 13.41 5.18 18.75
CA ALA A 194 13.53 3.74 18.64
C ALA A 194 13.16 3.23 17.24
N GLY A 195 12.09 3.76 16.63
CA GLY A 195 11.70 3.47 15.25
C GLY A 195 12.74 3.94 14.24
N TRP A 196 13.33 5.12 14.46
CA TRP A 196 14.44 5.61 13.64
C TRP A 196 15.67 4.70 13.73
N LEU A 197 16.03 4.26 14.94
CA LEU A 197 17.13 3.32 15.14
C LEU A 197 16.85 1.97 14.45
N GLU A 198 15.64 1.43 14.60
CA GLU A 198 15.20 0.22 13.90
C GLU A 198 15.37 0.35 12.38
N GLY A 199 14.77 1.38 11.78
CA GLY A 199 14.87 1.62 10.34
C GLY A 199 16.30 1.85 9.88
N TRP A 200 17.13 2.57 10.64
CA TRP A 200 18.53 2.81 10.32
C TRP A 200 19.35 1.52 10.34
N VAL A 201 19.23 0.71 11.41
CA VAL A 201 19.95 -0.57 11.54
C VAL A 201 19.50 -1.54 10.44
N LEU A 202 18.19 -1.70 10.24
CA LEU A 202 17.64 -2.64 9.27
C LEU A 202 18.07 -2.27 7.85
N ASN A 203 17.97 -0.98 7.47
CA ASN A 203 18.40 -0.51 6.16
C ASN A 203 19.89 -0.75 5.90
N ARG A 204 20.74 -0.49 6.91
CA ARG A 204 22.19 -0.76 6.82
C ARG A 204 22.49 -2.24 6.58
N VAL A 205 21.73 -3.13 7.21
CA VAL A 205 21.85 -4.59 7.02
C VAL A 205 21.38 -4.98 5.62
N MET A 206 20.24 -4.47 5.16
CA MET A 206 19.71 -4.79 3.81
C MET A 206 20.71 -4.41 2.73
N VAL A 207 21.19 -3.16 2.74
CA VAL A 207 22.13 -2.67 1.72
C VAL A 207 23.42 -3.49 1.69
N ARG A 208 23.95 -3.88 2.87
CA ARG A 208 25.15 -4.74 2.93
C ARG A 208 24.91 -6.14 2.41
N ALA A 209 23.77 -6.75 2.75
CA ALA A 209 23.39 -8.07 2.25
C ALA A 209 23.25 -8.06 0.71
N MET A 210 22.61 -7.03 0.16
CA MET A 210 22.38 -6.90 -1.29
C MET A 210 23.66 -6.56 -2.05
N PHE A 211 24.55 -5.76 -1.46
CA PHE A 211 25.89 -5.56 -2.00
C PHE A 211 26.66 -6.89 -2.10
N GLY A 212 26.62 -7.71 -1.04
CA GLY A 212 27.25 -9.03 -1.04
C GLY A 212 26.62 -10.00 -2.04
N LEU A 213 25.30 -9.94 -2.25
CA LEU A 213 24.62 -10.74 -3.27
C LEU A 213 25.05 -10.32 -4.68
N ARG A 214 25.13 -9.01 -4.94
CA ARG A 214 25.58 -8.48 -6.24
C ARG A 214 27.01 -8.89 -6.58
N ALA A 215 27.92 -8.82 -5.59
CA ALA A 215 29.29 -9.31 -5.76
C ALA A 215 29.35 -10.82 -6.07
N GLN A 216 28.55 -11.64 -5.38
CA GLN A 216 28.49 -13.09 -5.67
C GLN A 216 27.98 -13.38 -7.08
N VAL A 217 26.99 -12.62 -7.56
CA VAL A 217 26.45 -12.76 -8.92
C VAL A 217 27.50 -12.37 -9.97
N GLU A 218 28.20 -11.26 -9.75
CA GLU A 218 29.31 -10.82 -10.61
C GLU A 218 30.42 -11.88 -10.68
N ASP A 219 30.90 -12.36 -9.53
CA ASP A 219 31.92 -13.41 -9.45
C ASP A 219 31.47 -14.70 -10.14
N LYS A 220 30.18 -15.06 -10.02
CA LYS A 220 29.61 -16.24 -10.66
C LYS A 220 29.62 -16.12 -12.18
N ILE A 221 29.26 -14.97 -12.74
CA ILE A 221 29.24 -14.74 -14.19
C ILE A 221 30.60 -15.04 -14.80
N HIS A 222 31.70 -14.67 -14.13
CA HIS A 222 33.06 -14.94 -14.61
C HIS A 222 33.50 -16.41 -14.54
N ARG A 223 32.71 -17.29 -13.91
CA ARG A 223 33.00 -18.72 -13.75
C ARG A 223 32.05 -19.62 -14.55
N LEU A 224 31.12 -19.05 -15.30
CA LEU A 224 30.17 -19.82 -16.10
C LEU A 224 30.81 -20.18 -17.45
N PRO A 225 30.58 -21.40 -17.96
CA PRO A 225 31.13 -21.82 -19.24
C PRO A 225 30.46 -21.04 -20.40
N LEU A 226 31.19 -20.87 -21.51
CA LEU A 226 30.66 -20.22 -22.73
C LEU A 226 29.30 -20.79 -23.18
N SER A 227 29.11 -22.10 -23.07
CA SER A 227 27.85 -22.79 -23.40
C SER A 227 26.62 -22.34 -22.58
N TYR A 228 26.83 -21.72 -21.42
CA TYR A 228 25.76 -21.09 -20.65
C TYR A 228 25.27 -19.82 -21.36
N PHE A 229 26.20 -19.00 -21.85
CA PHE A 229 25.90 -17.74 -22.55
C PHE A 229 25.30 -17.96 -23.95
N ASP A 230 25.52 -19.13 -24.56
CA ASP A 230 24.85 -19.51 -25.80
C ASP A 230 23.34 -19.79 -25.61
N LYS A 231 22.94 -20.14 -24.38
CA LYS A 231 21.55 -20.51 -24.03
C LYS A 231 20.77 -19.37 -23.41
N VAL A 232 21.44 -18.35 -22.88
CA VAL A 232 20.82 -17.24 -22.15
C VAL A 232 21.00 -15.93 -22.90
N GLN A 233 19.91 -15.20 -23.12
CA GLN A 233 19.97 -13.90 -23.78
C GLN A 233 20.75 -12.89 -22.93
N ARG A 234 21.56 -12.03 -23.57
CA ARG A 234 22.35 -11.00 -22.87
C ARG A 234 21.50 -10.08 -21.98
N GLY A 235 20.30 -9.72 -22.44
CA GLY A 235 19.36 -8.89 -21.67
C GLY A 235 18.84 -9.57 -20.40
N GLU A 236 18.61 -10.89 -20.44
CA GLU A 236 18.16 -11.67 -19.28
C GLU A 236 19.23 -11.68 -18.17
N LEU A 237 20.50 -11.80 -18.54
CA LEU A 237 21.61 -11.71 -17.59
C LEU A 237 21.72 -10.34 -16.95
N LEU A 238 21.64 -9.26 -17.74
CA LEU A 238 21.68 -7.90 -17.21
C LEU A 238 20.53 -7.62 -16.25
N SER A 239 19.31 -8.09 -16.58
CA SER A 239 18.13 -7.97 -15.73
C SER A 239 18.31 -8.69 -14.38
N ARG A 240 18.92 -9.87 -14.36
CA ARG A 240 19.23 -10.61 -13.11
C ARG A 240 20.20 -9.88 -12.19
N VAL A 241 21.18 -9.16 -12.74
CA VAL A 241 22.19 -8.44 -11.94
C VAL A 241 21.68 -7.08 -11.43
N THR A 242 20.73 -6.49 -12.15
CA THR A 242 20.19 -5.16 -11.88
C THR A 242 18.80 -5.28 -11.25
N ASN A 243 17.77 -5.45 -12.08
CA ASN A 243 16.36 -5.44 -11.74
C ASN A 243 15.98 -6.46 -10.67
N ASP A 244 16.48 -7.69 -10.77
CA ASP A 244 16.09 -8.74 -9.81
C ASP A 244 16.67 -8.46 -8.42
N ILE A 245 17.93 -8.03 -8.36
CA ILE A 245 18.59 -7.67 -7.11
C ILE A 245 17.91 -6.46 -6.49
N ASP A 246 17.55 -5.46 -7.30
CA ASP A 246 16.86 -4.26 -6.80
C ASP A 246 15.43 -4.60 -6.34
N ASN A 247 14.72 -5.50 -7.02
CA ASN A 247 13.41 -5.97 -6.58
C ASN A 247 13.49 -6.76 -5.26
N VAL A 248 14.49 -7.63 -5.10
CA VAL A 248 14.76 -8.32 -3.83
C VAL A 248 15.09 -7.30 -2.74
N THR A 249 15.91 -6.29 -3.04
CA THR A 249 16.28 -5.21 -2.12
C THR A 249 15.03 -4.47 -1.65
N ASN A 250 14.20 -4.00 -2.57
CA ASN A 250 12.96 -3.27 -2.28
C ASN A 250 11.98 -4.14 -1.49
N THR A 251 11.82 -5.40 -1.88
CA THR A 251 10.94 -6.34 -1.19
C THR A 251 11.39 -6.56 0.26
N LEU A 252 12.67 -6.86 0.48
CA LEU A 252 13.21 -7.06 1.83
C LEU A 252 13.15 -5.77 2.67
N GLN A 253 13.47 -4.62 2.09
CA GLN A 253 13.50 -3.35 2.81
C GLN A 253 12.10 -2.88 3.22
N GLN A 254 11.16 -2.81 2.27
CA GLN A 254 9.81 -2.29 2.55
C GLN A 254 8.91 -3.33 3.21
N SER A 255 8.91 -4.57 2.70
CA SER A 255 7.95 -5.57 3.17
C SER A 255 8.35 -6.17 4.51
N LEU A 256 9.63 -6.48 4.74
CA LEU A 256 10.01 -7.10 6.01
C LEU A 256 9.89 -6.12 7.18
N SER A 257 10.37 -4.88 7.01
CA SER A 257 10.25 -3.84 8.05
C SER A 257 8.78 -3.54 8.40
N SER A 258 7.96 -3.31 7.36
CA SER A 258 6.54 -3.01 7.56
C SER A 258 5.77 -4.18 8.15
N ALA A 259 6.10 -5.43 7.80
CA ALA A 259 5.41 -6.62 8.31
C ALA A 259 5.64 -6.77 9.82
N VAL A 260 6.89 -6.67 10.26
CA VAL A 260 7.26 -6.79 11.68
C VAL A 260 6.53 -5.71 12.50
N THR A 261 6.64 -4.45 12.07
CA THR A 261 5.99 -3.33 12.75
C THR A 261 4.45 -3.46 12.72
N SER A 262 3.87 -3.90 11.61
CA SER A 262 2.43 -4.10 11.48
C SER A 262 1.92 -5.18 12.43
N VAL A 263 2.58 -6.34 12.47
CA VAL A 263 2.21 -7.46 13.36
C VAL A 263 2.33 -7.04 14.82
N LEU A 264 3.44 -6.40 15.20
CA LEU A 264 3.64 -5.89 16.55
C LEU A 264 2.56 -4.85 16.92
N THR A 265 2.21 -3.97 16.00
CA THR A 265 1.19 -2.94 16.22
C THR A 265 -0.18 -3.56 16.39
N VAL A 266 -0.58 -4.51 15.55
CA VAL A 266 -1.86 -5.23 15.67
C VAL A 266 -1.96 -5.92 17.02
N ILE A 267 -0.91 -6.66 17.41
CA ILE A 267 -0.88 -7.38 18.69
C ILE A 267 -0.92 -6.39 19.86
N GLY A 268 -0.08 -5.35 19.83
CA GLY A 268 0.01 -4.34 20.89
C GLY A 268 -1.29 -3.58 21.07
N VAL A 269 -1.88 -3.09 19.97
CA VAL A 269 -3.13 -2.33 19.98
C VAL A 269 -4.27 -3.21 20.48
N LEU A 270 -4.38 -4.46 20.01
CA LEU A 270 -5.40 -5.39 20.48
C LEU A 270 -5.26 -5.67 21.98
N ALA A 271 -4.03 -5.88 22.47
CA ALA A 271 -3.77 -6.05 23.90
C ALA A 271 -4.21 -4.81 24.70
N MET A 272 -3.91 -3.61 24.21
CA MET A 272 -4.34 -2.37 24.86
C MET A 272 -5.85 -2.18 24.83
N MET A 273 -6.52 -2.48 23.71
CA MET A 273 -7.98 -2.44 23.58
C MET A 273 -8.65 -3.38 24.59
N LEU A 274 -8.18 -4.63 24.68
CA LEU A 274 -8.67 -5.60 25.66
C LEU A 274 -8.41 -5.14 27.10
N SER A 275 -7.26 -4.48 27.36
CA SER A 275 -6.93 -3.92 28.68
C SER A 275 -7.83 -2.75 29.10
N VAL A 276 -8.41 -2.03 28.14
CA VAL A 276 -9.31 -0.89 28.40
C VAL A 276 -10.74 -1.38 28.50
N SER A 277 -11.24 -2.12 27.51
CA SER A 277 -12.58 -2.70 27.53
C SER A 277 -12.75 -3.77 26.46
N TRP A 278 -13.01 -5.00 26.89
CA TRP A 278 -13.36 -6.10 25.99
C TRP A 278 -14.68 -5.86 25.21
N LYS A 279 -15.66 -5.15 25.80
CA LYS A 279 -16.96 -4.85 25.15
C LYS A 279 -16.78 -3.94 23.93
N LEU A 280 -16.11 -2.81 24.11
CA LEU A 280 -15.72 -1.92 22.99
C LEU A 280 -14.82 -2.62 21.98
N THR A 281 -13.98 -3.57 22.42
CA THR A 281 -13.14 -4.37 21.51
C THR A 281 -13.98 -5.21 20.58
N LEU A 282 -15.04 -5.87 21.07
CA LEU A 282 -15.97 -6.61 20.22
C LEU A 282 -16.66 -5.69 19.18
N VAL A 283 -17.05 -4.48 19.59
CA VAL A 283 -17.64 -3.50 18.65
C VAL A 283 -16.66 -3.17 17.53
N ALA A 284 -15.40 -2.89 17.85
CA ALA A 284 -14.36 -2.63 16.86
C ALA A 284 -14.06 -3.85 15.97
N LEU A 285 -14.02 -5.05 16.55
CA LEU A 285 -13.77 -6.30 15.82
C LEU A 285 -14.89 -6.63 14.83
N ILE A 286 -16.14 -6.19 15.06
CA ILE A 286 -17.26 -6.36 14.11
C ILE A 286 -17.10 -5.50 12.85
N ILE A 287 -16.36 -4.41 12.92
CA ILE A 287 -16.10 -3.55 11.75
C ILE A 287 -15.15 -4.23 10.75
N LEU A 288 -14.26 -5.11 11.22
CA LEU A 288 -13.30 -5.84 10.38
C LEU A 288 -13.93 -6.81 9.37
N PRO A 289 -14.85 -7.73 9.74
CA PRO A 289 -15.50 -8.59 8.76
C PRO A 289 -16.31 -7.78 7.76
N LEU A 290 -16.90 -6.65 8.16
CA LEU A 290 -17.56 -5.75 7.22
C LEU A 290 -16.57 -5.17 6.19
N MET A 291 -15.41 -4.69 6.65
CA MET A 291 -14.32 -4.26 5.77
C MET A 291 -13.87 -5.40 4.84
N GLY A 292 -13.66 -6.59 5.38
CA GLY A 292 -13.23 -7.78 4.63
C GLY A 292 -14.25 -8.22 3.58
N VAL A 293 -15.55 -8.15 3.87
CA VAL A 293 -16.62 -8.46 2.92
C VAL A 293 -16.63 -7.45 1.78
N LEU A 294 -16.57 -6.15 2.07
CA LEU A 294 -16.56 -5.13 1.03
C LEU A 294 -15.30 -5.22 0.16
N PHE A 295 -14.14 -5.46 0.78
CA PHE A 295 -12.90 -5.71 0.06
C PHE A 295 -13.00 -6.97 -0.81
N GLY A 296 -13.52 -8.08 -0.27
CA GLY A 296 -13.70 -9.34 -1.00
C GLY A 296 -14.69 -9.23 -2.17
N ILE A 297 -15.61 -8.27 -2.12
CA ILE A 297 -16.54 -7.99 -3.21
C ILE A 297 -15.88 -7.08 -4.27
N ILE A 298 -15.30 -5.95 -3.86
CA ILE A 298 -14.85 -4.90 -4.79
C ILE A 298 -13.43 -5.21 -5.32
N GLY A 299 -12.54 -5.71 -4.47
CA GLY A 299 -11.13 -5.98 -4.78
C GLY A 299 -10.95 -6.87 -6.01
N PRO A 300 -11.54 -8.07 -6.05
CA PRO A 300 -11.44 -8.95 -7.21
C PRO A 300 -12.04 -8.35 -8.50
N ARG A 301 -13.08 -7.52 -8.38
CA ARG A 301 -13.68 -6.81 -9.53
C ARG A 301 -12.74 -5.73 -10.06
N SER A 302 -12.11 -4.98 -9.16
CA SER A 302 -11.08 -3.98 -9.49
C SER A 302 -9.89 -4.64 -10.18
N GLN A 303 -9.38 -5.75 -9.64
CA GLN A 303 -8.28 -6.50 -10.23
C GLN A 303 -8.61 -6.99 -11.65
N LYS A 304 -9.80 -7.58 -11.86
CA LYS A 304 -10.24 -8.00 -13.20
C LYS A 304 -10.35 -6.83 -14.18
N ALA A 305 -10.86 -5.68 -13.73
CA ALA A 305 -10.97 -4.49 -14.57
C ALA A 305 -9.58 -3.95 -14.95
N PHE A 306 -8.61 -3.94 -14.03
CA PHE A 306 -7.22 -3.60 -14.34
C PHE A 306 -6.60 -4.59 -15.33
N THR A 307 -6.83 -5.90 -15.18
CA THR A 307 -6.35 -6.88 -16.17
C THR A 307 -6.85 -6.57 -17.58
N LEU A 308 -8.14 -6.24 -17.72
CA LEU A 308 -8.68 -5.83 -19.01
C LEU A 308 -8.06 -4.52 -19.52
N GLN A 309 -7.87 -3.51 -18.66
CA GLN A 309 -7.19 -2.27 -19.02
C GLN A 309 -5.79 -2.54 -19.58
N TRP A 310 -5.01 -3.40 -18.93
CA TRP A 310 -3.67 -3.77 -19.37
C TRP A 310 -3.70 -4.53 -20.70
N ALA A 311 -4.66 -5.44 -20.89
CA ALA A 311 -4.84 -6.14 -22.16
C ALA A 311 -5.11 -5.18 -23.33
N ARG A 312 -6.02 -4.21 -23.13
CA ARG A 312 -6.35 -3.20 -24.15
C ARG A 312 -5.18 -2.25 -24.40
N THR A 313 -4.40 -1.93 -23.37
CA THR A 313 -3.16 -1.14 -23.51
C THR A 313 -2.15 -1.87 -24.39
N GLY A 314 -1.94 -3.17 -24.16
CA GLY A 314 -1.05 -3.99 -24.99
C GLY A 314 -1.48 -4.05 -26.45
N ARG A 315 -2.79 -4.21 -26.70
CA ARG A 315 -3.36 -4.21 -28.04
C ARG A 315 -3.14 -2.88 -28.77
N LEU A 316 -3.44 -1.76 -28.10
CA LEU A 316 -3.24 -0.43 -28.66
C LEU A 316 -1.75 -0.17 -28.97
N ASN A 317 -0.84 -0.61 -28.10
CA ASN A 317 0.60 -0.48 -28.35
C ASN A 317 1.04 -1.31 -29.55
N ALA A 318 0.55 -2.55 -29.70
CA ALA A 318 0.83 -3.37 -30.88
C ALA A 318 0.33 -2.70 -32.17
N ARG A 319 -0.87 -2.08 -32.12
CA ARG A 319 -1.42 -1.29 -33.25
C ARG A 319 -0.52 -0.12 -33.62
N VAL A 320 0.00 0.60 -32.63
CA VAL A 320 0.95 1.69 -32.83
C VAL A 320 2.23 1.17 -33.50
N GLU A 321 2.82 0.09 -32.98
CA GLU A 321 4.04 -0.51 -33.53
C GLU A 321 3.86 -0.99 -34.98
N GLU A 322 2.75 -1.64 -35.30
CA GLU A 322 2.43 -2.08 -36.65
C GLU A 322 2.22 -0.89 -37.60
N SER A 323 1.58 0.18 -37.12
CA SER A 323 1.35 1.39 -37.91
C SER A 323 2.65 2.14 -38.23
N PHE A 324 3.60 2.18 -37.29
CA PHE A 324 4.92 2.78 -37.52
C PHE A 324 5.80 1.90 -38.43
N SER A 325 5.82 0.59 -38.18
CA SER A 325 6.57 -0.36 -39.02
C SER A 325 6.03 -0.41 -40.45
N GLY A 326 4.71 -0.34 -40.60
CA GLY A 326 3.98 -0.32 -41.87
C GLY A 326 3.72 1.08 -42.43
N HIS A 327 4.35 2.14 -41.91
CA HIS A 327 4.00 3.53 -42.25
C HIS A 327 4.04 3.82 -43.76
N ALA A 328 5.07 3.32 -44.44
CA ALA A 328 5.21 3.47 -45.89
C ALA A 328 4.05 2.80 -46.65
N LEU A 329 3.57 1.65 -46.16
CA LEU A 329 2.44 0.93 -46.75
C LEU A 329 1.13 1.70 -46.54
N VAL A 330 0.87 2.16 -45.32
CA VAL A 330 -0.32 2.97 -45.00
C VAL A 330 -0.39 4.22 -45.85
N ARG A 331 0.75 4.92 -46.03
CA ARG A 331 0.87 6.11 -46.89
C ARG A 331 0.68 5.80 -48.36
N THR A 332 1.35 4.77 -48.88
CA THR A 332 1.34 4.43 -50.32
C THR A 332 -0.04 3.96 -50.79
N TYR A 333 -0.77 3.24 -49.93
CA TYR A 333 -2.13 2.78 -50.22
C TYR A 333 -3.23 3.78 -49.79
N GLY A 334 -2.86 4.96 -49.26
CA GLY A 334 -3.83 5.99 -48.86
C GLY A 334 -4.76 5.58 -47.70
N ARG A 335 -4.32 4.67 -46.81
CA ARG A 335 -5.16 4.09 -45.74
C ARG A 335 -5.07 4.83 -44.40
N THR A 336 -4.57 6.06 -44.38
CA THR A 336 -4.35 6.85 -43.16
C THR A 336 -5.63 7.04 -42.33
N GLU A 337 -6.75 7.41 -42.96
CA GLU A 337 -8.02 7.62 -42.25
C GLU A 337 -8.56 6.32 -41.65
N GLY A 338 -8.48 5.21 -42.39
CA GLY A 338 -8.87 3.89 -41.89
C GLY A 338 -8.03 3.46 -40.69
N SER A 339 -6.71 3.61 -40.79
CA SER A 339 -5.80 3.31 -39.68
C SER A 339 -6.06 4.17 -38.44
N ARG A 340 -6.50 5.42 -38.63
CA ARG A 340 -6.89 6.32 -37.53
C ARG A 340 -8.21 5.89 -36.91
N ALA A 341 -9.20 5.51 -37.72
CA ALA A 341 -10.47 5.00 -37.22
C ALA A 341 -10.30 3.71 -36.39
N ASP A 342 -9.43 2.79 -36.85
CA ASP A 342 -9.10 1.56 -36.11
C ASP A 342 -8.42 1.90 -34.77
N PHE A 343 -7.47 2.86 -34.77
CA PHE A 343 -6.83 3.34 -33.55
C PHE A 343 -7.84 3.98 -32.58
N ASP A 344 -8.72 4.85 -33.08
CA ASP A 344 -9.72 5.54 -32.27
C ASP A 344 -10.70 4.53 -31.62
N ALA A 345 -11.06 3.47 -32.35
CA ALA A 345 -11.90 2.39 -31.83
C ALA A 345 -11.22 1.61 -30.68
N GLU A 346 -9.96 1.18 -30.87
CA GLU A 346 -9.20 0.50 -29.81
C GLU A 346 -8.93 1.41 -28.61
N ASN A 347 -8.69 2.70 -28.86
CA ASN A 347 -8.49 3.70 -27.81
C ASN A 347 -9.77 3.94 -26.99
N GLU A 348 -10.95 3.91 -27.61
CA GLU A 348 -12.22 3.99 -26.89
C GLU A 348 -12.45 2.75 -26.00
N GLU A 349 -12.10 1.55 -26.47
CA GLU A 349 -12.12 0.35 -25.63
C GLU A 349 -11.19 0.46 -24.42
N LEU A 350 -9.99 1.00 -24.63
CA LEU A 350 -9.04 1.28 -23.56
C LEU A 350 -9.60 2.31 -22.57
N PHE A 351 -10.22 3.39 -23.07
CA PHE A 351 -10.86 4.41 -22.23
C PHE A 351 -11.96 3.79 -21.36
N ALA A 352 -12.86 3.00 -21.93
CA ALA A 352 -13.94 2.34 -21.20
C ALA A 352 -13.41 1.36 -20.14
N ALA A 353 -12.39 0.55 -20.48
CA ALA A 353 -11.74 -0.37 -19.55
C ALA A 353 -11.04 0.38 -18.41
N GLY A 354 -10.30 1.44 -18.73
CA GLY A 354 -9.59 2.29 -17.78
C GLY A 354 -10.52 3.04 -16.84
N LEU A 355 -11.60 3.64 -17.35
CA LEU A 355 -12.60 4.31 -16.52
C LEU A 355 -13.19 3.35 -15.49
N ARG A 356 -13.53 2.13 -15.90
CA ARG A 356 -14.09 1.11 -15.02
C ARG A 356 -13.09 0.65 -13.95
N ALA A 357 -11.84 0.39 -14.34
CA ALA A 357 -10.78 0.01 -13.42
C ALA A 357 -10.51 1.11 -12.38
N GLN A 358 -10.38 2.35 -12.84
CA GLN A 358 -10.14 3.50 -11.98
C GLN A 358 -11.32 3.80 -11.06
N PHE A 359 -12.56 3.63 -11.53
CA PHE A 359 -13.74 3.80 -10.69
C PHE A 359 -13.81 2.74 -9.57
N LEU A 360 -13.63 1.46 -9.91
CA LEU A 360 -13.65 0.35 -8.93
C LEU A 360 -12.51 0.46 -7.91
N SER A 361 -11.33 0.89 -8.34
CA SER A 361 -10.18 1.14 -7.46
C SER A 361 -10.41 2.38 -6.59
N GLY A 362 -10.83 3.48 -7.21
CA GLY A 362 -11.01 4.79 -6.58
C GLY A 362 -12.12 4.80 -5.54
N ILE A 363 -13.20 4.04 -5.70
CA ILE A 363 -14.31 3.97 -4.73
C ILE A 363 -13.96 3.16 -3.49
N MET A 364 -12.93 2.31 -3.54
CA MET A 364 -12.51 1.49 -2.40
C MET A 364 -12.15 2.36 -1.18
N MET A 365 -11.34 3.40 -1.39
CA MET A 365 -10.85 4.24 -0.30
C MET A 365 -12.01 5.01 0.39
N PRO A 366 -12.91 5.71 -0.32
CA PRO A 366 -14.10 6.30 0.28
C PRO A 366 -15.01 5.31 1.01
N ILE A 367 -15.24 4.12 0.46
CA ILE A 367 -16.04 3.07 1.13
C ILE A 367 -15.39 2.66 2.44
N MET A 368 -14.08 2.44 2.43
CA MET A 368 -13.32 2.09 3.64
C MET A 368 -13.33 3.22 4.67
N GLN A 369 -13.28 4.48 4.24
CA GLN A 369 -13.46 5.64 5.14
C GLN A 369 -14.85 5.67 5.77
N VAL A 370 -15.92 5.43 5.00
CA VAL A 370 -17.29 5.36 5.53
C VAL A 370 -17.40 4.25 6.57
N VAL A 371 -16.86 3.07 6.30
CA VAL A 371 -16.87 1.96 7.27
C VAL A 371 -16.06 2.30 8.53
N GLY A 372 -14.89 2.92 8.37
CA GLY A 372 -14.09 3.42 9.50
C GLY A 372 -14.85 4.45 10.35
N ASN A 373 -15.55 5.38 9.70
CA ASN A 373 -16.37 6.39 10.38
C ASN A 373 -17.59 5.79 11.07
N LEU A 374 -18.22 4.74 10.51
CA LEU A 374 -19.26 3.98 11.20
C LEU A 374 -18.69 3.30 12.45
N GLY A 375 -17.48 2.76 12.38
CA GLY A 375 -16.75 2.25 13.54
C GLY A 375 -16.52 3.32 14.61
N TYR A 376 -16.05 4.51 14.21
CA TYR A 376 -15.90 5.66 15.10
C TYR A 376 -17.22 6.03 15.79
N VAL A 377 -18.32 6.11 15.04
CA VAL A 377 -19.65 6.43 15.58
C VAL A 377 -20.10 5.35 16.57
N ALA A 378 -19.97 4.07 16.20
CA ALA A 378 -20.34 2.96 17.07
C ALA A 378 -19.56 2.99 18.40
N ILE A 379 -18.24 3.20 18.34
CA ILE A 379 -17.38 3.30 19.52
C ILE A 379 -17.74 4.54 20.35
N THR A 380 -18.01 5.68 19.72
CA THR A 380 -18.35 6.92 20.42
C THR A 380 -19.70 6.80 21.14
N VAL A 381 -20.71 6.20 20.50
CA VAL A 381 -22.03 5.99 21.10
C VAL A 381 -21.98 4.98 22.23
N VAL A 382 -21.40 3.78 21.98
CA VAL A 382 -21.30 2.73 23.01
C VAL A 382 -20.38 3.18 24.15
N GLY A 383 -19.25 3.82 23.83
CA GLY A 383 -18.32 4.38 24.79
C GLY A 383 -18.96 5.49 25.64
N GLY A 384 -19.71 6.40 25.03
CA GLY A 384 -20.46 7.43 25.74
C GLY A 384 -21.51 6.86 26.70
N LEU A 385 -22.22 5.81 26.29
CA LEU A 385 -23.14 5.08 27.18
C LEU A 385 -22.38 4.44 28.35
N MET A 386 -21.22 3.84 28.11
CA MET A 386 -20.36 3.24 29.13
C MET A 386 -19.78 4.26 30.11
N VAL A 387 -19.47 5.47 29.65
CA VAL A 387 -19.05 6.60 30.51
C VAL A 387 -20.22 7.10 31.36
N SER A 388 -21.42 7.21 30.77
CA SER A 388 -22.62 7.61 31.51
C SER A 388 -23.05 6.59 32.57
N GLY A 389 -22.66 5.33 32.42
CA GLY A 389 -22.89 4.27 33.40
C GLY A 389 -21.70 4.04 34.35
N GLY A 390 -20.71 4.94 34.38
CA GLY A 390 -19.56 4.87 35.29
C GLY A 390 -18.55 3.74 35.01
N SER A 391 -18.70 2.99 33.92
CA SER A 391 -17.84 1.83 33.61
C SER A 391 -16.52 2.19 32.91
N LEU A 392 -16.45 3.38 32.31
CA LEU A 392 -15.27 3.95 31.66
C LEU A 392 -15.17 5.44 31.97
N ARG A 393 -13.97 6.01 31.92
CA ARG A 393 -13.78 7.47 31.95
C ARG A 393 -13.72 8.01 30.51
N LEU A 394 -13.93 9.32 30.37
CA LEU A 394 -13.96 9.97 29.05
C LEU A 394 -12.67 9.74 28.25
N GLY A 395 -11.53 9.82 28.94
CA GLY A 395 -10.21 9.57 28.37
C GLY A 395 -9.99 8.14 27.89
N ASP A 396 -10.67 7.16 28.49
CA ASP A 396 -10.59 5.76 28.04
C ASP A 396 -11.28 5.60 26.69
N VAL A 397 -12.43 6.25 26.49
CA VAL A 397 -13.13 6.26 25.19
C VAL A 397 -12.30 6.96 24.12
N GLN A 398 -11.67 8.10 24.46
CA GLN A 398 -10.76 8.78 23.54
C GLN A 398 -9.58 7.89 23.13
N ALA A 399 -8.93 7.24 24.09
CA ALA A 399 -7.84 6.30 23.82
C ALA A 399 -8.34 5.15 22.93
N PHE A 400 -9.55 4.64 23.19
CA PHE A 400 -10.15 3.56 22.42
C PHE A 400 -10.42 3.94 20.97
N ILE A 401 -10.89 5.16 20.71
CA ILE A 401 -11.08 5.69 19.37
C ILE A 401 -9.75 5.68 18.61
N GLN A 402 -8.66 6.14 19.24
CA GLN A 402 -7.33 6.12 18.62
C GLN A 402 -6.86 4.68 18.33
N TYR A 403 -7.05 3.76 19.27
CA TYR A 403 -6.73 2.35 19.06
C TYR A 403 -7.51 1.73 17.89
N SER A 404 -8.81 2.02 17.77
CA SER A 404 -9.60 1.51 16.65
C SER A 404 -9.07 1.96 15.29
N GLN A 405 -8.57 3.20 15.18
CA GLN A 405 -7.96 3.70 13.95
C GLN A 405 -6.58 3.06 13.70
N GLN A 406 -5.76 2.95 14.75
CA GLN A 406 -4.44 2.31 14.68
C GLN A 406 -4.51 0.81 14.35
N PHE A 407 -5.62 0.15 14.67
CA PHE A 407 -5.81 -1.28 14.43
C PHE A 407 -6.06 -1.60 12.95
N SER A 408 -6.80 -0.75 12.22
CA SER A 408 -7.19 -1.02 10.82
C SER A 408 -6.08 -0.80 9.80
N GLN A 409 -5.20 0.18 10.02
CA GLN A 409 -4.18 0.56 9.03
C GLN A 409 -3.11 -0.53 8.78
N PRO A 410 -2.52 -1.18 9.81
CA PRO A 410 -1.57 -2.27 9.62
C PRO A 410 -2.14 -3.47 8.86
N LEU A 411 -3.43 -3.78 9.06
CA LEU A 411 -4.09 -4.88 8.36
C LEU A 411 -4.18 -4.63 6.85
N ALA A 412 -4.46 -3.38 6.45
CA ALA A 412 -4.45 -2.98 5.05
C ALA A 412 -3.05 -3.10 4.43
N GLN A 413 -2.01 -2.70 5.19
CA GLN A 413 -0.61 -2.86 4.76
C GLN A 413 -0.26 -4.32 4.53
N LEU A 414 -0.54 -5.19 5.51
CA LEU A 414 -0.28 -6.63 5.40
C LEU A 414 -1.00 -7.25 4.18
N GLY A 415 -2.22 -6.82 3.88
CA GLY A 415 -2.97 -7.27 2.70
C GLY A 415 -2.31 -6.89 1.37
N GLY A 416 -1.72 -5.69 1.27
CA GLY A 416 -1.05 -5.22 0.05
C GLY A 416 0.33 -5.84 -0.20
N MET A 417 0.96 -6.41 0.82
CA MET A 417 2.35 -6.88 0.75
C MET A 417 2.51 -8.24 0.05
N ALA A 418 1.42 -8.99 -0.13
CA ALA A 418 1.47 -10.32 -0.76
C ALA A 418 2.09 -10.27 -2.16
N THR A 419 1.73 -9.29 -2.98
CA THR A 419 2.25 -9.14 -4.35
C THR A 419 3.73 -8.80 -4.37
N ALA A 420 4.18 -7.92 -3.47
CA ALA A 420 5.60 -7.56 -3.36
C ALA A 420 6.45 -8.77 -2.94
N VAL A 421 5.99 -9.52 -1.94
CA VAL A 421 6.66 -10.75 -1.49
C VAL A 421 6.71 -11.80 -2.60
N GLN A 422 5.64 -11.97 -3.37
CA GLN A 422 5.62 -12.87 -4.53
C GLN A 422 6.65 -12.46 -5.59
N SER A 423 6.64 -11.19 -6.00
CA SER A 423 7.54 -10.64 -7.01
C SER A 423 9.02 -10.74 -6.58
N GLY A 424 9.33 -10.33 -5.34
CA GLY A 424 10.68 -10.42 -4.80
C GLY A 424 11.17 -11.86 -4.68
N THR A 425 10.28 -12.80 -4.31
CA THR A 425 10.65 -14.23 -4.24
C THR A 425 10.95 -14.81 -5.61
N ALA A 426 10.19 -14.45 -6.64
CA ALA A 426 10.45 -14.89 -8.02
C ALA A 426 11.77 -14.31 -8.58
N SER A 427 12.11 -13.07 -8.20
CA SER A 427 13.39 -12.45 -8.56
C SER A 427 14.56 -13.14 -7.84
N ALA A 428 14.39 -13.44 -6.54
CA ALA A 428 15.37 -14.20 -5.78
C ALA A 428 15.60 -15.60 -6.37
N GLU A 429 14.54 -16.28 -6.82
CA GLU A 429 14.64 -17.60 -7.45
C GLU A 429 15.52 -17.57 -8.70
N ARG A 430 15.31 -16.60 -9.62
CA ARG A 430 16.14 -16.46 -10.83
C ARG A 430 17.60 -16.13 -10.53
N ILE A 431 17.85 -15.35 -9.48
CA ILE A 431 19.22 -15.07 -9.00
C ILE A 431 19.85 -16.36 -8.45
N PHE A 432 19.12 -17.12 -7.64
CA PHE A 432 19.63 -18.37 -7.05
C PHE A 432 19.86 -19.44 -8.11
N GLU A 433 19.01 -19.55 -9.14
CA GLU A 433 19.25 -20.40 -10.31
C GLU A 433 20.55 -20.05 -11.02
N LEU A 434 20.87 -18.76 -11.17
CA LEU A 434 22.14 -18.31 -11.76
C LEU A 434 23.34 -18.68 -10.86
N LEU A 435 23.22 -18.46 -9.56
CA LEU A 435 24.27 -18.80 -8.58
C LEU A 435 24.51 -20.31 -8.48
N ASP A 436 23.46 -21.12 -8.69
CA ASP A 436 23.50 -22.58 -8.60
C ASP A 436 23.86 -23.25 -9.94
N ALA A 437 23.99 -22.49 -11.05
CA ALA A 437 24.38 -23.02 -12.34
C ALA A 437 25.80 -23.64 -12.31
N GLU A 438 26.01 -24.69 -13.11
CA GLU A 438 27.31 -25.38 -13.20
C GLU A 438 28.42 -24.44 -13.68
N GLU A 439 29.54 -24.45 -12.96
CA GLU A 439 30.73 -23.65 -13.29
C GLU A 439 31.58 -24.33 -14.36
N GLU A 440 32.39 -23.52 -15.04
CA GLU A 440 33.37 -23.97 -16.00
C GLU A 440 34.38 -24.91 -15.30
N ARG A 441 34.61 -26.08 -15.92
CA ARG A 441 35.59 -27.03 -15.39
C ARG A 441 36.98 -26.41 -15.55
N ALA A 442 37.80 -26.57 -14.52
CA ALA A 442 39.21 -26.21 -14.64
C ALA A 442 39.86 -26.99 -15.79
N ASP A 443 40.79 -26.35 -16.49
CA ASP A 443 41.61 -27.01 -17.51
C ASP A 443 42.30 -28.23 -16.91
N GLU A 444 42.35 -29.33 -17.67
CA GLU A 444 43.02 -30.55 -17.21
C GLU A 444 44.50 -30.27 -16.90
N ALA A 445 45.00 -30.86 -15.82
CA ALA A 445 46.38 -30.69 -15.39
C ALA A 445 47.34 -31.22 -16.47
N GLY A 446 47.93 -30.30 -17.25
CA GLY A 446 48.80 -30.61 -18.39
C GLY A 446 48.35 -30.02 -19.73
N ALA A 447 47.24 -29.26 -19.78
CA ALA A 447 46.86 -28.52 -20.98
C ALA A 447 47.97 -27.52 -21.36
N GLU A 448 48.64 -27.75 -22.49
CA GLU A 448 49.61 -26.81 -23.04
C GLU A 448 48.90 -25.50 -23.40
N ALA A 449 49.44 -24.37 -22.92
CA ALA A 449 48.97 -23.06 -23.33
C ALA A 449 49.09 -22.94 -24.85
N LEU A 450 47.96 -22.73 -25.53
CA LEU A 450 47.93 -22.58 -26.98
C LEU A 450 48.90 -21.47 -27.40
N ALA A 451 49.80 -21.79 -28.33
CA ALA A 451 50.75 -20.82 -28.86
C ALA A 451 49.98 -19.61 -29.41
N PRO A 452 50.45 -18.36 -29.15
CA PRO A 452 49.74 -17.17 -29.61
C PRO A 452 49.59 -17.23 -31.13
N VAL A 453 48.34 -17.16 -31.59
CA VAL A 453 48.02 -17.07 -33.01
C VAL A 453 48.47 -15.69 -33.48
N GLY A 454 49.54 -15.66 -34.28
CA GLY A 454 50.16 -14.44 -34.81
C GLY A 454 49.33 -13.72 -35.86
#